data_AF-A0A397AHQ6-F1
#
_entry.id   AF-A0A397AHQ6-F1
#
_cell.length_a   1.000
_cell.length_b   1.000
_cell.length_c   1.000
_cell.angle_alpha   90.00
_cell.angle_beta   90.00
_cell.angle_gamma   90.00
#
_symmetry.space_group_name_H-M   'P 1'
#
loop_
_entity.id
_entity.type
_entity.pdbx_description
1 polymer ?
#
loop_
_entity_poly.entity_id
_entity_poly.type
_entity_poly.pdbx_seq_one_letter_code
_entity_poly.pdbx_strand_id
1 'polypeptide(L)'
;MIDILTSILPEQLQAALRHSGLESSNLILAIDYTKSNTVCLIRYESYLSTDSVIHILGRTLEAFDDDKLIPAFGFGDATTGGRACFPFLTNGDVCVGFDQVLQRYNQITPGIVLSGPTNFAPVIHEAIRVCQAERSYHILVIDTMEKFDDQLPSRRFDNFQFVEYAKMLRFNRVNPEVGFATAALMEIPEQYKLIRKLGML
;
A
#
# COMPACT_ATOMS: atom_id res chain seq x y z
N MET A 1 -4.33 25.45 18.97
CA MET A 1 -3.43 25.03 17.88
C MET A 1 -4.34 24.43 16.83
N ILE A 2 -4.77 25.24 15.85
CA ILE A 2 -5.68 24.82 14.79
C ILE A 2 -4.90 23.85 13.91
N ASP A 3 -5.43 22.64 13.72
CA ASP A 3 -4.83 21.58 12.89
C ASP A 3 -4.57 22.10 11.48
N ILE A 4 -3.32 22.44 11.17
CA ILE A 4 -2.87 22.86 9.83
C ILE A 4 -3.18 21.77 8.79
N LEU A 5 -3.37 20.53 9.23
CA LEU A 5 -3.74 19.39 8.39
C LEU A 5 -5.21 19.37 7.94
N THR A 6 -6.12 20.11 8.60
CA THR A 6 -7.56 20.06 8.26
C THR A 6 -7.94 20.80 6.98
N SER A 7 -7.06 21.67 6.46
CA SER A 7 -7.33 22.50 5.27
C SER A 7 -6.52 22.11 4.03
N ILE A 8 -5.61 21.13 4.13
CA ILE A 8 -4.76 20.72 3.01
C ILE A 8 -5.61 19.87 2.05
N LEU A 9 -5.64 20.24 0.77
CA LEU A 9 -6.23 19.42 -0.28
C LEU A 9 -5.24 18.29 -0.69
N PRO A 10 -5.71 17.13 -1.17
CA PRO A 10 -4.82 16.06 -1.64
C PRO A 10 -3.75 16.53 -2.65
N GLU A 11 -4.15 17.41 -3.59
CA GLU A 11 -3.28 18.10 -4.55
C GLU A 11 -2.15 18.90 -3.88
N GLN A 12 -2.46 19.58 -2.77
CA GLN A 12 -1.47 20.38 -2.03
C GLN A 12 -0.47 19.49 -1.29
N LEU A 13 -0.92 18.35 -0.76
CA LEU A 13 -0.05 17.35 -0.16
C LEU A 13 0.91 16.75 -1.20
N GLN A 14 0.39 16.43 -2.38
CA GLN A 14 1.19 15.95 -3.52
C GLN A 14 2.26 16.96 -3.91
N ALA A 15 1.86 18.23 -4.10
CA ALA A 15 2.78 19.30 -4.43
C ALA A 15 3.85 19.51 -3.34
N ALA A 16 3.49 19.44 -2.06
CA ALA A 16 4.41 19.59 -0.95
C ALA A 16 5.44 18.45 -0.89
N LEU A 17 5.02 17.20 -1.14
CA LEU A 17 5.92 16.04 -1.16
C LEU A 17 6.87 16.07 -2.35
N ARG A 18 6.38 16.42 -3.55
CA ARG A 18 7.23 16.63 -4.73
C ARG A 18 8.25 17.76 -4.48
N HIS A 19 7.82 18.86 -3.87
CA HIS A 19 8.72 19.96 -3.49
C HIS A 19 9.73 19.58 -2.40
N SER A 20 9.40 18.60 -1.56
CA SER A 20 10.29 18.08 -0.50
C SER A 20 11.36 17.11 -1.02
N GLY A 21 11.37 16.84 -2.34
CA GLY A 21 12.41 16.07 -3.02
C GLY A 21 11.98 14.70 -3.52
N LEU A 22 10.71 14.30 -3.39
CA LEU A 22 10.17 13.10 -4.05
C LEU A 22 9.90 13.44 -5.52
N GLU A 23 10.92 13.33 -6.36
CA GLU A 23 10.85 13.75 -7.77
C GLU A 23 10.04 12.78 -8.64
N SER A 24 10.12 11.47 -8.35
CA SER A 24 9.46 10.41 -9.09
C SER A 24 9.22 9.18 -8.19
N SER A 25 8.08 8.52 -8.37
CA SER A 25 7.74 7.28 -7.68
C SER A 25 6.72 6.45 -8.46
N ASN A 26 6.76 5.14 -8.21
CA ASN A 26 5.76 4.17 -8.64
C ASN A 26 5.20 3.44 -7.41
N LEU A 27 4.09 2.73 -7.58
CA LEU A 27 3.37 2.03 -6.52
C LEU A 27 3.30 0.53 -6.78
N ILE A 28 3.41 -0.25 -5.71
CA ILE A 28 3.14 -1.69 -5.71
C ILE A 28 2.08 -1.94 -4.65
N LEU A 29 1.07 -2.75 -4.96
CA LEU A 29 0.02 -3.11 -4.01
C LEU A 29 0.09 -4.57 -3.62
N ALA A 30 -0.08 -4.84 -2.33
CA ALA A 30 -0.16 -6.18 -1.77
C ALA A 30 -1.40 -6.33 -0.88
N ILE A 31 -2.20 -7.37 -1.10
CA ILE A 31 -3.40 -7.67 -0.31
C ILE A 31 -3.18 -8.94 0.51
N ASP A 32 -3.44 -8.84 1.82
CA ASP A 32 -3.34 -9.94 2.77
C ASP A 32 -4.63 -10.78 2.83
N TYR A 33 -4.55 -12.03 2.35
CA TYR A 33 -5.62 -13.02 2.37
C TYR A 33 -5.47 -14.07 3.49
N THR A 34 -4.87 -13.71 4.62
CA THR A 34 -4.78 -14.61 5.78
C THR A 34 -6.08 -14.67 6.58
N LYS A 35 -6.26 -15.76 7.36
CA LYS A 35 -7.43 -16.00 8.20
C LYS A 35 -7.55 -15.02 9.35
N SER A 36 -6.48 -14.39 9.82
CA SER A 36 -6.61 -13.33 10.83
C SER A 36 -7.49 -12.17 10.33
N ASN A 37 -7.62 -12.00 9.00
CA ASN A 37 -8.52 -11.03 8.40
C ASN A 37 -10.00 -11.47 8.34
N THR A 38 -10.35 -12.71 8.74
CA THR A 38 -11.72 -13.26 8.63
C THR A 38 -12.74 -12.50 9.48
N VAL A 39 -12.39 -12.10 10.71
CA VAL A 39 -13.28 -11.34 11.61
C VAL A 39 -13.58 -9.94 11.05
N CYS A 40 -12.63 -9.36 10.32
CA CYS A 40 -12.77 -8.04 9.75
C CYS A 40 -13.43 -8.04 8.37
N LEU A 41 -13.19 -9.05 7.53
CA LEU A 41 -13.93 -9.26 6.28
C LEU A 41 -15.45 -9.39 6.54
N ILE A 42 -15.84 -10.02 7.66
CA ILE A 42 -17.24 -10.11 8.11
C ILE A 42 -17.74 -8.78 8.71
N ARG A 43 -16.92 -8.02 9.44
CA ARG A 43 -17.32 -6.71 10.03
C ARG A 43 -17.46 -5.59 9.01
N TYR A 44 -16.80 -5.71 7.86
CA TYR A 44 -16.83 -4.67 6.83
C TYR A 44 -18.09 -4.70 5.95
N GLU A 45 -18.93 -5.75 6.06
CA GLU A 45 -20.31 -5.70 5.51
C GLU A 45 -21.16 -4.59 6.15
N SER A 46 -20.81 -4.09 7.34
CA SER A 46 -21.68 -3.15 8.07
C SER A 46 -21.32 -1.67 7.95
N TYR A 47 -20.09 -1.26 7.59
CA TYR A 47 -19.75 0.18 7.51
C TYR A 47 -18.73 0.63 6.44
N LEU A 48 -17.88 -0.23 5.87
CA LEU A 48 -16.93 0.13 4.79
C LEU A 48 -16.50 -1.16 4.05
N SER A 49 -16.82 -1.43 2.79
CA SER A 49 -16.27 -2.63 2.12
C SER A 49 -14.75 -2.48 1.91
N THR A 50 -13.97 -3.55 1.76
CA THR A 50 -12.54 -3.45 1.37
C THR A 50 -12.36 -2.69 0.05
N ASP A 51 -13.39 -2.66 -0.81
CA ASP A 51 -13.47 -1.76 -1.98
C ASP A 51 -13.17 -0.31 -1.59
N SER A 52 -13.55 0.11 -0.39
CA SER A 52 -13.29 1.44 0.16
C SER A 52 -11.80 1.70 0.32
N VAL A 53 -11.00 0.73 0.78
CA VAL A 53 -9.56 0.94 1.03
C VAL A 53 -8.83 1.06 -0.30
N ILE A 54 -9.04 0.11 -1.23
CA ILE A 54 -8.40 0.18 -2.57
C ILE A 54 -8.85 1.43 -3.32
N HIS A 55 -10.14 1.78 -3.26
CA HIS A 55 -10.64 3.01 -3.89
C HIS A 55 -10.02 4.27 -3.27
N ILE A 56 -9.82 4.29 -1.96
CA ILE A 56 -9.23 5.44 -1.25
C ILE A 56 -7.73 5.51 -1.48
N LEU A 57 -7.03 4.35 -1.53
CA LEU A 57 -5.65 4.27 -1.98
C LEU A 57 -5.51 4.84 -3.39
N GLY A 58 -6.40 4.48 -4.32
CA GLY A 58 -6.43 5.06 -5.66
C GLY A 58 -6.58 6.58 -5.62
N ARG A 59 -7.60 7.08 -4.93
CA ARG A 59 -7.84 8.53 -4.83
C ARG A 59 -6.72 9.33 -4.16
N THR A 60 -5.94 8.71 -3.27
CA THR A 60 -4.93 9.40 -2.47
C THR A 60 -3.52 9.21 -2.99
N LEU A 61 -3.15 7.98 -3.36
CA LEU A 61 -1.79 7.58 -3.69
C LEU A 61 -1.54 7.51 -5.19
N GLU A 62 -2.54 7.25 -6.04
CA GLU A 62 -2.31 7.05 -7.48
C GLU A 62 -1.63 8.25 -8.15
N ALA A 63 -1.84 9.47 -7.68
CA ALA A 63 -1.16 10.66 -8.22
C ALA A 63 0.36 10.68 -7.97
N PHE A 64 0.84 9.86 -7.04
CA PHE A 64 2.26 9.63 -6.78
C PHE A 64 2.85 8.50 -7.63
N ASP A 65 2.01 7.82 -8.40
CA ASP A 65 2.44 6.83 -9.38
C ASP A 65 2.62 7.48 -10.75
N ASP A 66 3.84 7.47 -11.28
CA ASP A 66 4.16 8.22 -12.50
C ASP A 66 3.73 7.49 -13.78
N ASP A 67 3.72 6.16 -13.80
CA ASP A 67 3.45 5.35 -15.01
C ASP A 67 2.03 4.76 -15.08
N LYS A 68 1.26 4.83 -13.98
CA LYS A 68 -0.06 4.21 -13.81
C LYS A 68 -0.04 2.69 -13.90
N LEU A 69 1.12 2.06 -13.77
CA LEU A 69 1.27 0.62 -13.76
C LEU A 69 1.41 0.17 -12.31
N ILE A 70 0.40 -0.54 -11.80
CA ILE A 70 0.32 -0.96 -10.41
C ILE A 70 0.51 -2.49 -10.32
N PRO A 71 1.74 -2.99 -10.10
CA PRO A 71 1.96 -4.38 -9.74
C PRO A 71 1.15 -4.72 -8.49
N ALA A 72 0.17 -5.61 -8.63
CA ALA A 72 -0.77 -5.96 -7.58
C ALA A 72 -0.69 -7.47 -7.26
N PHE A 73 -0.50 -7.78 -5.98
CA PHE A 73 -0.29 -9.14 -5.51
C PHE A 73 -1.23 -9.50 -4.35
N GLY A 74 -1.63 -10.76 -4.26
CA GLY A 74 -2.24 -11.34 -3.06
C GLY A 74 -1.30 -12.35 -2.41
N PHE A 75 -1.39 -12.51 -1.09
CA PHE A 75 -0.60 -13.50 -0.35
C PHE A 75 -1.35 -14.02 0.88
N GLY A 76 -0.90 -15.14 1.44
CA GLY A 76 -1.43 -15.71 2.69
C GLY A 76 -2.70 -16.55 2.54
N ASP A 77 -3.15 -16.79 1.31
CA ASP A 77 -4.28 -17.68 1.03
C ASP A 77 -3.88 -19.16 1.17
N ALA A 78 -4.86 -20.06 1.00
CA ALA A 78 -4.64 -21.51 1.10
C ALA A 78 -3.64 -22.04 0.06
N THR A 79 -3.52 -21.39 -1.10
CA THR A 79 -2.60 -21.82 -2.15
C THR A 79 -1.16 -21.34 -1.90
N THR A 80 -0.97 -20.10 -1.44
CA THR A 80 0.40 -19.59 -1.18
C THR A 80 0.92 -19.94 0.21
N GLY A 81 0.04 -20.02 1.21
CA GLY A 81 0.41 -19.98 2.62
C GLY A 81 1.39 -18.82 2.89
N GLY A 82 2.39 -19.06 3.74
CA GLY A 82 3.46 -18.09 4.02
C GLY A 82 4.69 -18.19 3.10
N ARG A 83 4.59 -18.79 1.90
CA ARG A 83 5.77 -19.10 1.05
C ARG A 83 5.80 -18.36 -0.28
N ALA A 84 4.66 -17.89 -0.76
CA ALA A 84 4.53 -17.25 -2.06
C ALA A 84 3.53 -16.09 -2.00
N CYS A 85 3.47 -15.32 -3.08
CA CYS A 85 2.37 -14.43 -3.43
C CYS A 85 1.91 -14.77 -4.85
N PHE A 86 0.74 -14.31 -5.25
CA PHE A 86 0.21 -14.46 -6.60
C PHE A 86 -0.10 -13.08 -7.21
N PRO A 87 0.13 -12.87 -8.51
CA PRO A 87 -0.24 -11.63 -9.17
C PRO A 87 -1.75 -11.57 -9.43
N PHE A 88 -2.32 -10.37 -9.47
CA PHE A 88 -3.73 -10.16 -9.80
C PHE A 88 -4.07 -10.47 -11.27
N LEU A 89 -3.06 -10.34 -12.15
CA LEU A 89 -3.12 -10.70 -13.56
C LEU A 89 -2.19 -11.89 -13.82
N THR A 90 -2.74 -12.99 -14.32
CA THR A 90 -2.02 -14.27 -14.48
C THR A 90 -1.26 -14.38 -15.80
N ASN A 91 -1.50 -13.46 -16.73
CA ASN A 91 -0.88 -13.43 -18.06
C ASN A 91 0.49 -12.72 -18.07
N GLY A 92 0.95 -12.23 -16.92
CA GLY A 92 2.20 -11.48 -16.80
C GLY A 92 2.05 -9.97 -17.03
N ASP A 93 0.83 -9.48 -17.29
CA ASP A 93 0.56 -8.05 -17.36
C ASP A 93 0.47 -7.42 -15.97
N VAL A 94 0.50 -6.08 -15.93
CA VAL A 94 0.36 -5.25 -14.74
C VAL A 94 -0.96 -4.47 -14.81
N CYS A 95 -1.58 -4.19 -13.67
CA CYS A 95 -2.82 -3.41 -13.64
C CYS A 95 -2.54 -1.96 -14.07
N VAL A 96 -3.38 -1.42 -14.94
CA VAL A 96 -3.41 -0.01 -15.34
C VAL A 96 -4.32 0.74 -14.38
N GLY A 97 -3.71 1.46 -13.44
CA GLY A 97 -4.37 2.25 -12.42
C GLY A 97 -5.14 1.44 -11.37
N PHE A 98 -5.65 2.14 -10.36
CA PHE A 98 -6.38 1.53 -9.25
C PHE A 98 -7.78 1.03 -9.64
N ASP A 99 -8.37 1.56 -10.71
CA ASP A 99 -9.65 1.07 -11.22
C ASP A 99 -9.55 -0.39 -11.68
N GLN A 100 -8.48 -0.75 -12.40
CA GLN A 100 -8.27 -2.14 -12.81
C GLN A 100 -7.88 -3.02 -11.62
N VAL A 101 -7.09 -2.50 -10.67
CA VAL A 101 -6.79 -3.21 -9.41
C VAL A 101 -8.08 -3.58 -8.68
N LEU A 102 -9.00 -2.62 -8.50
CA LEU A 102 -10.29 -2.85 -7.83
C LEU A 102 -11.16 -3.84 -8.61
N GLN A 103 -11.21 -3.72 -9.94
CA GLN A 103 -11.92 -4.66 -10.80
C GLN A 103 -11.41 -6.10 -10.59
N ARG A 104 -10.08 -6.28 -10.58
CA ARG A 104 -9.46 -7.59 -10.39
C ARG A 104 -9.65 -8.11 -8.97
N TYR A 105 -9.49 -7.26 -7.96
CA TYR A 105 -9.78 -7.60 -6.57
C TYR A 105 -11.19 -8.20 -6.42
N ASN A 106 -12.21 -7.54 -6.98
CA ASN A 106 -13.60 -7.99 -6.91
C ASN A 106 -13.85 -9.32 -7.65
N GLN A 107 -13.06 -9.62 -8.68
CA GLN A 107 -13.17 -10.85 -9.44
C GLN A 107 -12.51 -12.04 -8.75
N ILE A 108 -11.35 -11.85 -8.11
CA ILE A 108 -10.56 -12.95 -7.54
C ILE A 108 -10.93 -13.25 -6.09
N THR A 109 -11.23 -12.21 -5.30
CA THR A 109 -11.45 -12.32 -3.84
C THR A 109 -12.54 -13.33 -3.46
N PRO A 110 -13.71 -13.40 -4.13
CA PRO A 110 -14.73 -14.37 -3.79
C PRO A 110 -14.29 -15.84 -3.93
N GLY A 111 -13.28 -16.11 -4.75
CA GLY A 111 -12.72 -17.45 -4.96
C GLY A 111 -11.54 -17.79 -4.03
N ILE A 112 -11.06 -16.83 -3.24
CA ILE A 112 -9.88 -17.02 -2.39
C ILE A 112 -10.27 -17.65 -1.05
N VAL A 113 -9.60 -18.74 -0.71
CA VAL A 113 -9.74 -19.39 0.60
C VAL A 113 -8.67 -18.84 1.54
N LEU A 114 -9.08 -18.07 2.54
CA LEU A 114 -8.15 -17.47 3.50
C LEU A 114 -7.36 -18.54 4.26
N SER A 115 -6.07 -18.30 4.53
CA SER A 115 -5.21 -19.26 5.26
C SER A 115 -4.15 -18.59 6.14
N GLY A 116 -2.88 -18.99 6.05
CA GLY A 116 -1.77 -18.49 6.84
C GLY A 116 -0.54 -19.39 6.76
N PRO A 117 0.53 -19.10 7.53
CA PRO A 117 0.67 -17.93 8.40
C PRO A 117 0.85 -16.63 7.62
N THR A 118 0.65 -15.49 8.28
CA THR A 118 1.00 -14.17 7.73
C THR A 118 2.51 -14.07 7.58
N ASN A 119 2.98 -13.90 6.34
CA ASN A 119 4.40 -13.70 6.03
C ASN A 119 4.52 -12.72 4.86
N PHE A 120 5.15 -11.57 5.09
CA PHE A 120 5.36 -10.54 4.06
C PHE A 120 6.59 -10.80 3.19
N ALA A 121 7.48 -11.72 3.59
CA ALA A 121 8.72 -11.97 2.84
C ALA A 121 8.49 -12.27 1.35
N PRO A 122 7.49 -13.09 0.95
CA PRO A 122 7.22 -13.34 -0.47
C PRO A 122 6.90 -12.06 -1.26
N VAL A 123 6.05 -11.19 -0.72
CA VAL A 123 5.63 -9.98 -1.44
C VAL A 123 6.71 -8.89 -1.41
N ILE A 124 7.51 -8.82 -0.34
CA ILE A 124 8.69 -7.95 -0.29
C ILE A 124 9.72 -8.39 -1.35
N HIS A 125 9.96 -9.69 -1.51
CA HIS A 125 10.86 -10.20 -2.55
C HIS A 125 10.34 -9.89 -3.95
N GLU A 126 9.02 -9.95 -4.15
CA GLU A 126 8.38 -9.56 -5.41
C GLU A 126 8.58 -8.07 -5.71
N ALA A 127 8.36 -7.21 -4.72
CA ALA A 127 8.60 -5.78 -4.84
C ALA A 127 10.06 -5.46 -5.16
N ILE A 128 11.02 -6.14 -4.52
CA ILE A 128 12.45 -6.01 -4.85
C ILE A 128 12.70 -6.37 -6.31
N ARG A 129 12.05 -7.42 -6.83
CA ARG A 129 12.22 -7.84 -8.23
C ARG A 129 11.69 -6.78 -9.20
N VAL A 130 10.52 -6.20 -8.91
CA VAL A 130 9.96 -5.08 -9.68
C VAL A 130 10.93 -3.90 -9.68
N CYS A 131 11.40 -3.46 -8.50
CA CYS A 131 12.37 -2.36 -8.39
C CYS A 131 13.65 -2.62 -9.20
N GLN A 132 14.16 -3.86 -9.20
CA GLN A 132 15.37 -4.23 -9.95
C GLN A 132 15.14 -4.21 -11.47
N ALA A 133 13.96 -4.62 -11.93
CA ALA A 133 13.61 -4.67 -13.34
C ALA A 133 13.39 -3.26 -13.90
N GLU A 134 12.66 -2.41 -13.18
CA GLU A 134 12.27 -1.08 -13.65
C GLU A 134 13.30 0.01 -13.32
N ARG A 135 14.17 -0.24 -12.33
CA ARG A 135 15.19 0.71 -11.85
C ARG A 135 14.62 2.08 -11.43
N SER A 136 13.41 2.07 -10.87
CA SER A 136 12.73 3.25 -10.33
C SER A 136 12.38 3.06 -8.84
N TYR A 137 12.12 4.18 -8.16
CA TYR A 137 11.70 4.17 -6.77
C TYR A 137 10.24 3.71 -6.65
N HIS A 138 10.00 2.69 -5.84
CA HIS A 138 8.65 2.17 -5.61
C HIS A 138 8.26 2.27 -4.14
N ILE A 139 6.97 2.53 -3.91
CA ILE A 139 6.33 2.48 -2.61
C ILE A 139 5.47 1.21 -2.58
N LEU A 140 5.85 0.24 -1.74
CA LEU A 140 5.04 -0.96 -1.50
C LEU A 140 3.96 -0.64 -0.46
N VAL A 141 2.71 -0.68 -0.88
CA VAL A 141 1.53 -0.56 -0.01
C VAL A 141 1.00 -1.96 0.28
N ILE A 142 0.96 -2.33 1.56
CA ILE A 142 0.39 -3.61 2.00
C ILE A 142 -0.90 -3.33 2.76
N ASP A 143 -2.02 -3.79 2.23
CA ASP A 143 -3.30 -3.79 2.93
C ASP A 143 -3.37 -5.02 3.85
N THR A 144 -3.23 -4.78 5.15
CA THR A 144 -3.25 -5.79 6.23
C THR A 144 -4.05 -5.24 7.40
N MET A 145 -4.63 -6.12 8.22
CA MET A 145 -5.42 -5.70 9.39
C MET A 145 -4.76 -6.00 10.74
N GLU A 146 -3.60 -6.68 10.76
CA GLU A 146 -2.84 -6.95 11.98
C GLU A 146 -1.60 -6.04 12.11
N LYS A 147 -1.38 -5.50 13.31
CA LYS A 147 -0.18 -4.71 13.63
C LYS A 147 1.03 -5.64 13.72
N PHE A 148 1.96 -5.46 12.79
CA PHE A 148 3.30 -6.04 12.85
C PHE A 148 4.33 -4.91 12.92
N ASP A 149 4.65 -4.49 14.14
CA ASP A 149 5.64 -3.43 14.41
C ASP A 149 6.88 -4.02 15.11
N ASP A 150 6.68 -4.89 16.11
CA ASP A 150 7.73 -5.25 17.08
C ASP A 150 8.69 -6.38 16.66
N GLN A 151 8.64 -6.88 15.42
CA GLN A 151 9.42 -8.07 15.00
C GLN A 151 10.29 -7.88 13.76
N LEU A 152 10.45 -6.65 13.27
CA LEU A 152 11.29 -6.41 12.10
C LEU A 152 12.79 -6.57 12.46
N PRO A 153 13.57 -7.36 11.70
CA PRO A 153 15.01 -7.47 11.92
C PRO A 153 15.73 -6.13 11.67
N SER A 154 17.00 -6.03 12.06
CA SER A 154 17.81 -4.83 11.83
C SER A 154 17.91 -4.47 10.34
N ARG A 155 17.61 -3.22 9.99
CA ARG A 155 17.60 -2.68 8.62
C ARG A 155 18.67 -1.59 8.44
N ARG A 156 19.11 -1.35 7.19
CA ARG A 156 20.09 -0.30 6.87
C ARG A 156 19.56 1.12 7.09
N PHE A 157 18.25 1.28 6.97
CA PHE A 157 17.50 2.50 7.24
C PHE A 157 16.03 2.13 7.45
N ASP A 158 15.25 3.05 8.01
CA ASP A 158 13.82 2.81 8.18
C ASP A 158 13.10 2.96 6.83
N ASN A 159 12.52 1.86 6.36
CA ASN A 159 11.86 1.73 5.05
C ASN A 159 10.47 1.11 5.18
N PHE A 160 9.86 1.16 6.36
CA PHE A 160 8.58 0.53 6.63
C PHE A 160 7.75 1.46 7.52
N GLN A 161 6.57 1.83 7.05
CA GLN A 161 5.66 2.68 7.78
C GLN A 161 4.33 1.97 7.96
N PHE A 162 3.80 1.96 9.18
CA PHE A 162 2.49 1.38 9.48
C PHE A 162 1.43 2.48 9.62
N VAL A 163 0.32 2.34 8.89
CA VAL A 163 -0.79 3.31 8.93
C VAL A 163 -2.09 2.63 9.31
N GLU A 164 -2.62 2.99 10.49
CA GLU A 164 -3.89 2.46 10.97
C GLU A 164 -5.08 3.21 10.34
N TYR A 165 -5.60 2.70 9.23
CA TYR A 165 -6.64 3.36 8.43
C TYR A 165 -7.93 3.68 9.22
N ALA A 166 -8.44 2.71 9.99
CA ALA A 166 -9.63 2.90 10.82
C ALA A 166 -9.47 4.00 11.88
N LYS A 167 -8.24 4.20 12.37
CA LYS A 167 -7.90 5.29 13.27
C LYS A 167 -7.98 6.62 12.54
N MET A 168 -7.40 6.71 11.34
CA MET A 168 -7.40 7.94 10.54
C MET A 168 -8.81 8.41 10.20
N LEU A 169 -9.71 7.50 9.82
CA LEU A 169 -11.13 7.85 9.56
C LEU A 169 -11.85 8.41 10.79
N ARG A 170 -11.53 7.93 11.98
CA ARG A 170 -12.17 8.39 13.23
C ARG A 170 -11.71 9.79 13.63
N PHE A 171 -10.42 10.09 13.45
CA PHE A 171 -9.81 11.34 13.90
C PHE A 171 -9.86 12.45 12.84
N ASN A 172 -9.87 12.14 11.54
CA ASN A 172 -9.89 13.11 10.45
C ASN A 172 -11.26 13.14 9.76
N ARG A 173 -12.30 13.59 10.49
CA ARG A 173 -13.70 13.56 9.98
C ARG A 173 -13.97 14.49 8.80
N VAL A 174 -13.17 15.55 8.64
CA VAL A 174 -13.37 16.56 7.59
C VAL A 174 -12.69 16.15 6.28
N ASN A 175 -11.47 15.61 6.37
CA ASN A 175 -10.68 15.14 5.22
C ASN A 175 -9.90 13.87 5.59
N PRO A 176 -10.57 12.71 5.67
CA PRO A 176 -9.93 11.46 6.07
C PRO A 176 -8.87 10.99 5.07
N GLU A 177 -9.10 11.26 3.78
CA GLU A 177 -8.18 10.96 2.68
C GLU A 177 -6.83 11.66 2.85
N VAL A 178 -6.83 12.94 3.21
CA VAL A 178 -5.61 13.74 3.42
C VAL A 178 -4.88 13.30 4.68
N GLY A 179 -5.63 13.04 5.76
CA GLY A 179 -5.04 12.55 7.00
C GLY A 179 -4.35 11.20 6.80
N PHE A 180 -4.99 10.30 6.04
CA PHE A 180 -4.41 9.01 5.68
C PHE A 180 -3.17 9.16 4.79
N ALA A 181 -3.26 9.94 3.70
CA ALA A 181 -2.15 10.16 2.79
C ALA A 181 -0.94 10.79 3.50
N THR A 182 -1.18 11.75 4.40
CA THR A 182 -0.12 12.38 5.19
C THR A 182 0.58 11.33 6.07
N ALA A 183 -0.19 10.51 6.79
CA ALA A 183 0.37 9.46 7.65
C ALA A 183 1.15 8.40 6.86
N ALA A 184 0.68 8.05 5.66
CA ALA A 184 1.33 7.08 4.77
C ALA A 184 2.63 7.62 4.15
N LEU A 185 2.68 8.92 3.86
CA LEU A 185 3.75 9.49 3.04
C LEU A 185 4.77 10.33 3.83
N MET A 186 4.55 10.58 5.12
CA MET A 186 5.39 11.50 5.91
C MET A 186 6.87 11.11 5.99
N GLU A 187 7.22 9.83 5.85
CA GLU A 187 8.61 9.36 5.90
C GLU A 187 9.27 9.24 4.52
N ILE A 188 8.46 9.20 3.46
CA ILE A 188 8.92 8.95 2.08
C ILE A 188 9.97 9.97 1.60
N PRO A 189 9.85 11.29 1.84
CA PRO A 189 10.85 12.24 1.38
C PRO A 189 12.26 11.99 1.93
N GLU A 190 12.38 11.62 3.22
CA GLU A 190 13.68 11.35 3.83
C GLU A 190 14.24 10.00 3.38
N GLN A 191 13.38 8.99 3.21
CA GLN A 191 13.76 7.70 2.62
C GLN A 191 14.30 7.87 1.19
N TYR A 192 13.59 8.62 0.35
CA TYR A 192 13.99 8.89 -1.03
C TYR A 192 15.36 9.59 -1.11
N LYS A 193 15.57 10.65 -0.30
CA LYS A 193 16.87 11.35 -0.21
C LYS A 193 18.00 10.41 0.21
N LEU A 194 17.75 9.50 1.15
CA LEU A 194 18.75 8.55 1.63
C LEU A 194 19.11 7.52 0.56
N ILE A 195 18.13 6.95 -0.13
CA ILE A 195 18.34 5.98 -1.21
C ILE A 195 19.16 6.61 -2.34
N ARG A 196 18.89 7.88 -2.71
CA ARG A 196 19.74 8.64 -3.65
C ARG A 196 21.18 8.78 -3.15
N LYS A 197 21.38 9.17 -1.89
CA LYS A 197 22.73 9.30 -1.28
C LYS A 197 23.49 7.97 -1.25
N LEU A 198 22.78 6.84 -1.16
CA LEU A 198 23.35 5.49 -1.15
C LEU A 198 23.61 4.93 -2.56
N GLY A 199 23.28 5.66 -3.63
CA GLY A 199 23.48 5.22 -5.02
C GLY A 199 22.59 4.03 -5.41
N MET A 200 21.39 3.95 -4.81
CA MET A 200 20.42 2.87 -5.05
C MET A 200 19.35 3.23 -6.09
N LEU A 201 19.41 4.45 -6.64
CA LEU A 201 18.63 4.95 -7.79
C LEU A 201 19.58 5.30 -8.93
#